data_AF-A0A317JBZ6-F1
#
_entry.id   AF-A0A317JBZ6-F1
#
_cell.length_a   1.000
_cell.length_b   1.000
_cell.length_c   1.000
_cell.angle_alpha   90.00
_cell.angle_beta   90.00
_cell.angle_gamma   90.00
#
_symmetry.space_group_name_H-M   'P 1'
#
loop_
_entity.id
_entity.type
_entity.pdbx_description
1 polymer ?
#
loop_
_entity_poly.entity_id
_entity_poly.type
_entity_poly.pdbx_seq_one_letter_code
_entity_poly.pdbx_strand_id
1 'polypeptide(L)'
;MLCFSLVSCSVTPPEVKERKVAASKGTYVSAHGKSATLKQIPDSPLYALEILGNIDSPLIKQPVPVAGAASVYFTGWAVEQAKREVAAGVDVTIDGHPYTATYGVDRPDVAVYLKIPACRKSGFNIRIPVAEIGEGLHIVTIRVLSTNGAEYQEGVPIRFDVM
;
A
#
# COMPACT_ATOMS: atom_id res chain seq x y z
N MET A 1 44.06 63.93 -15.43
CA MET A 1 44.85 62.95 -14.66
C MET A 1 43.90 62.19 -13.76
N LEU A 2 43.43 61.02 -14.20
CA LEU A 2 42.88 59.94 -13.36
C LEU A 2 42.59 58.76 -14.29
N CYS A 3 43.49 57.77 -14.22
CA CYS A 3 43.41 56.49 -14.93
C CYS A 3 42.20 55.69 -14.46
N PHE A 4 41.39 55.20 -15.40
CA PHE A 4 40.48 54.09 -15.15
C PHE A 4 41.25 52.78 -15.29
N SER A 5 41.64 52.16 -14.18
CA SER A 5 42.11 50.78 -14.17
C SER A 5 40.93 49.83 -14.29
N LEU A 6 40.86 49.09 -15.39
CA LEU A 6 39.99 47.93 -15.55
C LEU A 6 40.51 46.79 -14.66
N VAL A 7 39.80 46.51 -13.56
CA VAL A 7 40.00 45.27 -12.82
C VAL A 7 39.16 44.19 -13.50
N SER A 8 39.83 43.28 -14.22
CA SER A 8 39.21 42.07 -14.76
C SER A 8 38.94 41.11 -13.60
N CYS A 9 37.69 41.05 -13.15
CA CYS A 9 37.27 40.10 -12.12
C CYS A 9 36.96 38.75 -12.80
N SER A 10 37.93 37.83 -12.82
CA SER A 10 37.70 36.46 -13.27
C SER A 10 36.98 35.67 -12.16
N VAL A 11 35.66 35.62 -12.23
CA VAL A 11 34.84 34.77 -11.35
C VAL A 11 34.87 33.34 -11.91
N THR A 12 35.53 32.42 -11.22
CA THR A 12 35.43 30.98 -11.51
C THR A 12 34.06 30.47 -11.04
N PRO A 13 33.31 29.70 -11.85
CA PRO A 13 32.06 29.08 -11.41
C PRO A 13 32.29 28.14 -10.24
N PRO A 14 31.33 28.02 -9.29
CA PRO A 14 31.47 27.07 -8.20
C PRO A 14 31.43 25.63 -8.75
N GLU A 15 32.39 24.82 -8.33
CA GLU A 15 32.46 23.39 -8.60
C GLU A 15 31.23 22.69 -7.96
N VAL A 16 30.31 22.20 -8.81
CA VAL A 16 29.15 21.42 -8.36
C VAL A 16 29.65 20.03 -8.00
N LYS A 17 29.91 19.80 -6.71
CA LYS A 17 30.08 18.43 -6.19
C LYS A 17 28.75 17.71 -6.33
N GLU A 18 28.67 16.77 -7.27
CA GLU A 18 27.57 15.83 -7.37
C GLU A 18 27.36 15.13 -6.03
N ARG A 19 26.30 15.51 -5.32
CA ARG A 19 25.79 14.68 -4.24
C ARG A 19 25.20 13.45 -4.89
N LYS A 20 25.93 12.34 -4.81
CA LYS A 20 25.40 10.99 -5.05
C LYS A 20 24.18 10.83 -4.14
N VAL A 21 22.99 10.99 -4.70
CA VAL A 21 21.74 10.72 -4.00
C VAL A 21 21.75 9.23 -3.72
N ALA A 22 21.99 8.86 -2.46
CA ALA A 22 21.82 7.50 -2.02
C ALA A 22 20.35 7.13 -2.28
N ALA A 23 20.13 6.20 -3.20
CA ALA A 23 18.84 5.54 -3.34
C ALA A 23 18.43 5.07 -1.94
N SER A 24 17.35 5.62 -1.40
CA SER A 24 16.75 5.07 -0.20
C SER A 24 16.38 3.64 -0.54
N LYS A 25 17.06 2.67 0.08
CA LYS A 25 16.67 1.25 0.00
C LYS A 25 15.21 1.20 0.43
N GLY A 26 14.30 1.05 -0.53
CA GLY A 26 12.90 0.80 -0.24
C GLY A 26 12.84 -0.42 0.65
N THR A 27 12.09 -0.34 1.74
CA THR A 27 11.83 -1.47 2.61
C THR A 27 11.24 -2.58 1.75
N TYR A 28 12.03 -3.62 1.46
CA TYR A 28 11.53 -4.80 0.76
C TYR A 28 10.37 -5.36 1.56
N VAL A 29 9.20 -5.45 0.93
CA VAL A 29 8.03 -6.06 1.58
C VAL A 29 8.28 -7.56 1.55
N SER A 30 8.50 -8.17 2.72
CA SER A 30 8.64 -9.62 2.80
C SER A 30 7.38 -10.28 2.22
N ALA A 31 7.53 -11.13 1.21
CA ALA A 31 6.47 -11.97 0.63
C ALA A 31 5.92 -13.04 1.61
N HIS A 32 6.32 -12.96 2.88
CA HIS A 32 5.77 -13.72 3.99
C HIS A 32 4.96 -12.79 4.89
N GLY A 33 3.90 -12.21 4.34
CA GLY A 33 2.89 -11.52 5.14
C GLY A 33 2.40 -12.41 6.29
N LYS A 34 1.93 -11.79 7.38
CA LYS A 34 1.57 -12.48 8.62
C LYS A 34 0.60 -13.65 8.43
N SER A 35 -0.31 -13.57 7.47
CA SER A 35 -1.30 -14.59 7.14
C SER A 35 -0.70 -15.89 6.58
N ALA A 36 0.56 -15.89 6.12
CA ALA A 36 1.19 -17.07 5.54
C ALA A 36 1.24 -18.28 6.50
N THR A 37 1.25 -18.03 7.81
CA THR A 37 1.31 -19.08 8.86
C THR A 37 0.01 -19.24 9.62
N LEU A 38 -1.04 -18.49 9.26
CA LEU A 38 -2.30 -18.48 9.99
C LEU A 38 -3.32 -19.40 9.33
N LYS A 39 -4.34 -19.79 10.10
CA LYS A 39 -5.43 -20.62 9.61
C LYS A 39 -6.51 -19.77 8.95
N GLN A 40 -6.91 -20.11 7.72
CA GLN A 40 -8.11 -19.52 7.11
C GLN A 40 -9.37 -20.03 7.82
N ILE A 41 -10.29 -19.12 8.13
CA ILE A 41 -11.65 -19.45 8.53
C ILE A 41 -12.62 -19.12 7.38
N PRO A 42 -13.75 -19.86 7.25
CA PRO A 42 -14.62 -19.75 6.07
C PRO A 42 -15.48 -18.48 6.05
N ASP A 43 -15.46 -17.69 7.11
CA ASP A 43 -16.23 -16.46 7.21
C ASP A 43 -15.70 -15.38 6.27
N SER A 44 -16.61 -14.58 5.70
CA SER A 44 -16.23 -13.43 4.90
C SER A 44 -15.85 -12.25 5.79
N PRO A 45 -14.72 -11.57 5.51
CA PRO A 45 -14.34 -10.39 6.27
C PRO A 45 -15.25 -9.19 5.96
N LEU A 46 -15.32 -8.25 6.90
CA LEU A 46 -15.88 -6.92 6.63
C LEU A 46 -14.75 -5.94 6.33
N TYR A 47 -14.68 -5.51 5.07
CA TYR A 47 -13.62 -4.65 4.58
C TYR A 47 -14.09 -3.87 3.35
N ALA A 48 -13.29 -2.89 2.93
CA ALA A 48 -13.33 -2.34 1.59
C ALA A 48 -11.90 -2.20 1.06
N LEU A 49 -11.68 -2.61 -0.19
CA LEU A 49 -10.56 -2.15 -0.99
C LEU A 49 -11.05 -0.93 -1.78
N GLU A 50 -10.58 0.25 -1.39
CA GLU A 50 -11.06 1.53 -1.92
C GLU A 50 -10.22 1.99 -3.11
N ILE A 51 -8.90 1.76 -3.06
CA ILE A 51 -7.98 2.15 -4.13
C ILE A 51 -7.16 0.95 -4.57
N LEU A 52 -7.07 0.72 -5.88
CA LEU A 52 -6.11 -0.18 -6.54
C LEU A 52 -5.40 0.59 -7.65
N GLY A 53 -4.09 0.82 -7.49
CA GLY A 53 -3.32 1.66 -8.40
C GLY A 53 -3.89 3.09 -8.40
N ASN A 54 -4.47 3.49 -9.53
CA ASN A 54 -5.08 4.81 -9.73
C ASN A 54 -6.62 4.75 -9.80
N ILE A 55 -7.21 3.59 -9.51
CA ILE A 55 -8.65 3.35 -9.64
C ILE A 55 -9.29 3.32 -8.26
N ASP A 56 -10.28 4.21 -8.08
CA ASP A 56 -11.20 4.17 -6.95
C ASP A 56 -12.26 3.09 -7.18
N SER A 57 -12.63 2.37 -6.12
CA SER A 57 -13.65 1.30 -6.14
C SER A 57 -13.38 0.21 -7.21
N PRO A 58 -12.27 -0.54 -7.10
CA PRO A 58 -11.81 -1.50 -8.11
C PRO A 58 -12.75 -2.68 -8.39
N LEU A 59 -13.83 -2.83 -7.61
CA LEU A 59 -14.81 -3.89 -7.78
C LEU A 59 -15.75 -3.67 -8.99
N ILE A 60 -15.87 -2.45 -9.50
CA ILE A 60 -16.87 -2.11 -10.54
C ILE A 60 -16.49 -2.67 -11.91
N LYS A 61 -15.20 -2.64 -12.28
CA LYS A 61 -14.71 -3.06 -13.60
C LYS A 61 -13.42 -3.83 -13.47
N GLN A 62 -13.39 -5.04 -14.03
CA GLN A 62 -12.24 -5.94 -13.99
C GLN A 62 -11.87 -6.45 -15.40
N PRO A 63 -10.57 -6.71 -15.69
CA PRO A 63 -9.44 -6.42 -14.81
C PRO A 63 -9.23 -4.91 -14.63
N VAL A 64 -8.74 -4.51 -13.47
CA VAL A 64 -8.37 -3.12 -13.18
C VAL A 64 -7.05 -2.81 -13.90
N PRO A 65 -6.98 -1.86 -14.85
CA PRO A 65 -5.74 -1.55 -15.55
C PRO A 65 -4.80 -0.73 -14.65
N VAL A 66 -3.52 -1.12 -14.60
CA VAL A 66 -2.45 -0.44 -13.86
C VAL A 66 -1.29 -0.16 -14.85
N ALA A 67 -1.35 0.98 -15.52
CA ALA A 67 -0.43 1.31 -16.61
C ALA A 67 0.79 2.13 -16.18
N GLY A 68 1.99 1.74 -16.63
CA GLY A 68 3.23 2.50 -16.52
C GLY A 68 3.71 2.76 -15.09
N ALA A 69 3.28 1.92 -14.13
CA ALA A 69 3.52 2.14 -12.72
C ALA A 69 4.78 1.39 -12.24
N ALA A 70 5.67 2.06 -11.48
CA ALA A 70 6.78 1.38 -10.80
C ALA A 70 6.32 0.59 -9.55
N SER A 71 5.11 0.83 -9.07
CA SER A 71 4.51 0.14 -7.93
C SER A 71 2.99 0.19 -8.00
N VAL A 72 2.34 -0.84 -7.48
CA VAL A 72 0.89 -0.90 -7.30
C VAL A 72 0.53 -0.51 -5.87
N TYR A 73 -0.53 0.29 -5.73
CA TYR A 73 -0.99 0.81 -4.45
C TYR A 73 -2.31 0.15 -4.07
N PHE A 74 -2.46 -0.19 -2.80
CA PHE A 74 -3.71 -0.73 -2.28
C PHE A 74 -4.06 0.03 -1.00
N THR A 75 -5.28 0.55 -0.93
CA THR A 75 -5.75 1.33 0.22
C THR A 75 -7.18 0.95 0.55
N GLY A 76 -7.53 0.97 1.83
CA GLY A 76 -8.88 0.68 2.25
C GLY A 76 -9.04 0.65 3.76
N TRP A 77 -10.03 -0.12 4.21
CA TRP A 77 -10.25 -0.41 5.63
C TRP A 77 -10.70 -1.86 5.82
N ALA A 78 -10.44 -2.41 7.00
CA ALA A 78 -10.88 -3.75 7.37
C ALA A 78 -11.16 -3.80 8.88
N VAL A 79 -12.11 -4.63 9.32
CA VAL A 79 -12.48 -4.79 10.74
C VAL A 79 -12.80 -6.26 11.04
N GLU A 80 -12.76 -6.62 12.33
CA GLU A 80 -13.28 -7.91 12.80
C GLU A 80 -14.75 -7.71 13.19
N GLN A 81 -15.65 -7.95 12.24
CA GLN A 81 -17.07 -7.66 12.42
C GLN A 81 -17.69 -8.50 13.56
N ALA A 82 -17.30 -9.78 13.68
CA ALA A 82 -17.86 -10.69 14.68
C ALA A 82 -17.64 -10.18 16.11
N LYS A 83 -16.50 -9.52 16.35
CA LYS A 83 -16.14 -8.96 17.67
C LYS A 83 -16.47 -7.48 17.80
N ARG A 84 -16.89 -6.82 16.72
CA ARG A 84 -17.11 -5.37 16.67
C ARG A 84 -15.87 -4.57 17.09
N GLU A 85 -14.71 -4.97 16.59
CA GLU A 85 -13.41 -4.36 16.88
C GLU A 85 -12.60 -4.12 15.60
N VAL A 86 -11.46 -3.41 15.71
CA VAL A 86 -10.44 -3.40 14.65
C VAL A 86 -9.85 -4.79 14.47
N ALA A 87 -9.42 -5.11 13.25
CA ALA A 87 -8.67 -6.34 12.99
C ALA A 87 -7.27 -6.28 13.64
N ALA A 88 -6.58 -7.42 13.75
CA ALA A 88 -5.17 -7.43 14.15
C ALA A 88 -4.24 -6.90 13.05
N GLY A 89 -4.73 -6.84 11.82
CA GLY A 89 -3.98 -6.37 10.65
C GLY A 89 -4.63 -6.79 9.35
N VAL A 90 -3.98 -6.42 8.25
CA VAL A 90 -4.35 -6.78 6.88
C VAL A 90 -3.11 -7.25 6.13
N ASP A 91 -3.26 -8.35 5.41
CA ASP A 91 -2.36 -8.68 4.31
C ASP A 91 -3.10 -8.48 3.00
N VAL A 92 -2.41 -7.89 2.02
CA VAL A 92 -2.83 -7.87 0.62
C VAL A 92 -2.14 -9.03 -0.07
N THR A 93 -2.90 -9.93 -0.66
CA THR A 93 -2.38 -11.12 -1.34
C THR A 93 -2.41 -10.93 -2.83
N ILE A 94 -1.26 -11.08 -3.51
CA ILE A 94 -1.16 -11.06 -4.97
C ILE A 94 -0.75 -12.45 -5.42
N ASP A 95 -1.58 -13.08 -6.25
CA ASP A 95 -1.39 -14.46 -6.75
C ASP A 95 -1.12 -15.49 -5.63
N GLY A 96 -1.76 -15.28 -4.48
CA GLY A 96 -1.62 -16.12 -3.29
C GLY A 96 -0.44 -15.77 -2.38
N HIS A 97 0.43 -14.83 -2.77
CA HIS A 97 1.55 -14.35 -1.97
C HIS A 97 1.13 -13.18 -1.07
N PRO A 98 1.19 -13.32 0.28
CA PRO A 98 0.75 -12.27 1.19
C PRO A 98 1.81 -11.19 1.42
N TYR A 99 1.37 -9.94 1.41
CA TYR A 99 2.17 -8.75 1.71
C TYR A 99 1.51 -7.98 2.86
N THR A 100 2.22 -7.82 3.98
CA THR A 100 1.65 -7.12 5.14
C THR A 100 1.50 -5.63 4.90
N ALA A 101 0.26 -5.14 5.04
CA ALA A 101 -0.04 -3.73 4.91
C ALA A 101 0.29 -2.95 6.19
N THR A 102 0.52 -1.65 6.03
CA THR A 102 0.44 -0.73 7.16
C THR A 102 -1.02 -0.65 7.58
N TYR A 103 -1.30 -1.02 8.84
CA TYR A 103 -2.65 -1.04 9.40
C TYR A 103 -2.73 -0.07 10.59
N GLY A 104 -3.93 0.47 10.87
CA GLY A 104 -4.13 1.45 11.94
C GLY A 104 -4.27 2.91 11.45
N VAL A 105 -4.51 3.12 10.15
CA VAL A 105 -4.75 4.46 9.60
C VAL A 105 -6.09 5.00 10.11
N ASP A 106 -6.15 6.32 10.40
CA ASP A 106 -7.35 6.95 10.95
C ASP A 106 -8.50 6.96 9.93
N ARG A 107 -9.65 6.44 10.35
CA ARG A 107 -10.90 6.28 9.60
C ARG A 107 -12.11 6.60 10.48
N PRO A 108 -12.28 7.89 10.87
CA PRO A 108 -13.43 8.31 11.67
C PRO A 108 -14.76 8.06 10.93
N ASP A 109 -14.75 8.15 9.60
CA ASP A 109 -15.88 7.83 8.73
C ASP A 109 -16.34 6.37 8.87
N VAL A 110 -15.40 5.41 8.93
CA VAL A 110 -15.71 3.99 9.13
C VAL A 110 -16.29 3.74 10.52
N ALA A 111 -15.72 4.36 11.56
CA ALA A 111 -16.25 4.26 12.91
C ALA A 111 -17.69 4.78 13.02
N VAL A 112 -17.99 5.90 12.34
CA VAL A 112 -19.34 6.48 12.27
C VAL A 112 -20.28 5.57 11.49
N TYR A 113 -19.87 5.11 10.30
CA TYR A 113 -20.67 4.24 9.44
C TYR A 113 -21.06 2.93 10.14
N LEU A 114 -20.10 2.26 10.77
CA LEU A 114 -20.33 1.00 11.48
C LEU A 114 -20.97 1.19 12.86
N LYS A 115 -20.99 2.42 13.38
CA LYS A 115 -21.37 2.76 14.76
C LYS A 115 -20.53 1.97 15.78
N ILE A 116 -19.22 1.89 15.51
CA ILE A 116 -18.23 1.20 16.35
C ILE A 116 -17.02 2.14 16.52
N PRO A 117 -16.91 2.88 17.64
CA PRO A 117 -15.79 3.80 17.87
C PRO A 117 -14.42 3.14 17.79
N ALA A 118 -14.31 1.87 18.20
CA ALA A 118 -13.07 1.10 18.13
C ALA A 118 -12.53 1.00 16.70
N CYS A 119 -13.41 0.96 15.68
CA CYS A 119 -13.04 0.84 14.26
C CYS A 119 -12.44 2.12 13.66
N ARG A 120 -12.14 3.15 14.46
CA ARG A 120 -11.49 4.38 13.98
C ARG A 120 -10.09 4.11 13.43
N LYS A 121 -9.39 3.08 13.90
CA LYS A 121 -8.06 2.70 13.40
C LYS A 121 -8.12 1.49 12.45
N SER A 122 -9.13 1.46 11.59
CA SER A 122 -9.38 0.34 10.67
C SER A 122 -8.70 0.47 9.30
N GLY A 123 -8.11 1.62 9.00
CA GLY A 123 -7.55 1.88 7.68
C GLY A 123 -6.24 1.13 7.42
N PHE A 124 -6.03 0.75 6.17
CA PHE A 124 -4.78 0.14 5.71
C PHE A 124 -4.27 0.79 4.42
N ASN A 125 -2.95 0.73 4.23
CA ASN A 125 -2.32 1.01 2.95
C ASN A 125 -1.07 0.16 2.74
N ILE A 126 -0.76 -0.12 1.48
CA ILE A 126 0.49 -0.74 1.06
C ILE A 126 0.85 -0.31 -0.37
N ARG A 127 2.16 -0.27 -0.64
CA ARG A 127 2.75 -0.07 -1.96
C ARG A 127 3.65 -1.27 -2.25
N ILE A 128 3.40 -1.96 -3.36
CA ILE A 128 4.15 -3.14 -3.78
C ILE A 128 4.86 -2.81 -5.10
N PRO A 129 6.20 -2.90 -5.19
CA PRO A 129 6.92 -2.66 -6.43
C PRO A 129 6.49 -3.61 -7.55
N VAL A 130 6.33 -3.12 -8.78
CA VAL A 130 6.02 -3.98 -9.93
C VAL A 130 7.14 -4.99 -10.18
N ALA A 131 8.39 -4.64 -9.87
CA ALA A 131 9.52 -5.56 -9.92
C ALA A 131 9.38 -6.80 -8.99
N GLU A 132 8.50 -6.76 -7.98
CA GLU A 132 8.25 -7.90 -7.09
C GLU A 132 7.13 -8.83 -7.59
N ILE A 133 6.15 -8.29 -8.33
CA ILE A 133 4.96 -9.06 -8.78
C ILE A 133 4.96 -9.39 -10.27
N GLY A 134 5.66 -8.59 -11.08
CA GLY A 134 5.70 -8.72 -12.54
C GLY A 134 4.67 -7.84 -13.27
N GLU A 135 4.80 -7.80 -14.60
CA GLU A 135 3.78 -7.27 -15.50
C GLU A 135 2.79 -8.38 -15.88
N GLY A 136 1.58 -7.99 -16.29
CA GLY A 136 0.52 -8.87 -16.74
C GLY A 136 -0.64 -9.00 -15.76
N LEU A 137 -1.44 -10.05 -15.97
CA LEU A 137 -2.66 -10.29 -15.23
C LEU A 137 -2.36 -10.92 -13.87
N HIS A 138 -2.89 -10.28 -12.82
CA HIS A 138 -2.78 -10.70 -11.43
C HIS A 138 -4.15 -10.81 -10.76
N ILE A 139 -4.19 -11.55 -9.66
CA ILE A 139 -5.33 -11.61 -8.74
C ILE A 139 -4.91 -11.04 -7.40
N VAL A 140 -5.67 -10.06 -6.91
CA VAL A 140 -5.56 -9.58 -5.52
C VAL A 140 -6.71 -10.09 -4.66
N THR A 141 -6.40 -10.52 -3.44
CA THR A 141 -7.36 -10.72 -2.35
C THR A 141 -6.93 -9.92 -1.11
N ILE A 142 -7.88 -9.65 -0.22
CA ILE A 142 -7.61 -9.00 1.07
C ILE A 142 -7.78 -10.04 2.16
N ARG A 143 -6.74 -10.27 2.96
CA ARG A 143 -6.82 -11.12 4.15
C ARG A 143 -6.89 -10.25 5.39
N VAL A 144 -7.93 -10.44 6.17
CA VAL A 144 -8.15 -9.72 7.44
C VAL A 144 -7.75 -10.63 8.57
N LEU A 145 -6.80 -10.17 9.39
CA LEU A 145 -6.28 -10.95 10.51
C LEU A 145 -7.20 -10.82 11.71
N SER A 146 -7.69 -11.93 12.23
CA SER A 146 -8.58 -11.92 13.40
C SER A 146 -7.84 -11.39 14.64
N THR A 147 -8.59 -10.78 15.57
CA THR A 147 -7.97 -10.12 16.75
C THR A 147 -7.23 -11.07 17.69
N ASN A 148 -7.45 -12.39 17.58
CA ASN A 148 -6.69 -13.41 18.31
C ASN A 148 -5.28 -13.65 17.72
N GLY A 149 -4.98 -13.12 16.53
CA GLY A 149 -3.70 -13.30 15.85
C GLY A 149 -3.42 -14.72 15.34
N ALA A 150 -4.41 -15.61 15.34
CA ALA A 150 -4.24 -17.03 14.98
C ALA A 150 -4.91 -17.39 13.65
N GLU A 151 -5.87 -16.59 13.20
CA GLU A 151 -6.75 -16.88 12.09
C GLU A 151 -6.84 -15.68 11.12
N TYR A 152 -7.29 -15.95 9.89
CA TYR A 152 -7.65 -14.91 8.93
C TYR A 152 -8.92 -15.27 8.17
N GLN A 153 -9.61 -14.23 7.72
CA GLN A 153 -10.72 -14.30 6.78
C GLN A 153 -10.23 -13.76 5.43
N GLU A 154 -10.70 -14.31 4.32
CA GLU A 154 -10.27 -13.89 2.98
C GLU A 154 -11.44 -13.26 2.21
N GLY A 155 -11.15 -12.10 1.60
CA GLY A 155 -12.09 -11.38 0.77
C GLY A 155 -12.23 -11.96 -0.64
N VAL A 156 -13.07 -11.32 -1.43
CA VAL A 156 -13.30 -11.73 -2.83
C VAL A 156 -12.08 -11.42 -3.70
N PRO A 157 -11.75 -12.29 -4.68
CA PRO A 157 -10.68 -12.04 -5.62
C PRO A 157 -11.03 -10.93 -6.61
N ILE A 158 -10.04 -10.07 -6.89
CA ILE A 158 -10.15 -8.97 -7.85
C ILE A 158 -9.02 -9.12 -8.86
N ARG A 159 -9.36 -9.08 -10.14
CA ARG A 159 -8.37 -9.14 -11.23
C ARG A 159 -7.85 -7.74 -11.52
N PHE A 160 -6.53 -7.61 -11.68
CA PHE A 160 -5.89 -6.39 -12.18
C PHE A 160 -4.80 -6.75 -13.18
N ASP A 161 -4.48 -5.82 -14.08
CA ASP A 161 -3.53 -6.04 -15.17
C ASP A 161 -2.48 -4.93 -15.14
N VAL A 162 -1.22 -5.30 -14.98
CA VAL A 162 -0.08 -4.39 -14.95
C VAL A 162 0.50 -4.30 -16.35
N MET A 163 0.50 -3.10 -16.94
CA MET A 163 0.78 -2.87 -18.36
C MET A 163 1.66 -1.65 -18.62
#